data_AF-A0AAD5DMW6-F1
#
_entry.id   AF-A0AAD5DMW6-F1
#
_cell.length_a   1.000
_cell.length_b   1.000
_cell.length_c   1.000
_cell.angle_alpha   90.00
_cell.angle_beta   90.00
_cell.angle_gamma   90.00
#
_symmetry.space_group_name_H-M   'P 1'
#
loop_
_entity.id
_entity.type
_entity.pdbx_description
1 polymer ?
#
loop_
_entity_poly.entity_id
_entity_poly.type
_entity_poly.pdbx_seq_one_letter_code
_entity_poly.pdbx_strand_id
1 'polypeptide(L)'
;MLMLFQLLNVLNHWDHLQAEEARLYTLLVLAAAALGFASTVALPPRFYLRHRSFLVPAQRVLLVLSPSIRQTGVGTSLILEREPREGMGGALRQPLAIVIATKLAMPITQQLMVLLPPVATAAVQAVLVVLTWNPAGYCNTPMMRHPLTVGRLRRLAAALDWASLPMLAAQSVAAGPGFVVVGMREAGEDALCYAGLTFASAGLGCALPVLLSAFCYQPCPDQLEEAGGSARLRRGGALQRWVQLAKRAVRAVDWCVARTLGGRAFRLQRPLLMWWALSYTWEWSKIVANMTAQAAAAA
;
A
#
# COMPACT_ATOMS: atom_id res chain seq x y z
N MET A 1 -10.83 -6.16 -17.64
CA MET A 1 -11.81 -6.34 -16.55
C MET A 1 -12.11 -5.04 -15.79
N LEU A 2 -11.10 -4.31 -15.29
CA LEU A 2 -11.33 -3.10 -14.48
C LEU A 2 -12.05 -1.96 -15.23
N MET A 3 -11.73 -1.71 -16.51
CA MET A 3 -12.48 -0.75 -17.33
C MET A 3 -13.93 -1.17 -17.56
N LEU A 4 -14.19 -2.46 -17.81
CA LEU A 4 -15.56 -2.96 -17.98
C LEU A 4 -16.38 -2.78 -16.69
N PHE A 5 -15.78 -3.09 -15.53
CA PHE A 5 -16.43 -2.89 -14.25
C PHE A 5 -16.73 -1.42 -13.97
N GLN A 6 -15.78 -0.51 -14.24
CA GLN A 6 -16.00 0.93 -14.10
C GLN A 6 -17.10 1.40 -15.04
N LEU A 7 -17.04 1.03 -16.33
CA LEU A 7 -18.05 1.36 -17.33
C LEU A 7 -19.45 0.88 -16.92
N LEU A 8 -19.57 -0.37 -16.46
CA LEU A 8 -20.83 -0.92 -15.96
C LEU A 8 -21.33 -0.16 -14.73
N ASN A 9 -20.43 0.22 -13.81
CA ASN A 9 -20.82 1.03 -12.65
C ASN A 9 -21.34 2.41 -13.06
N VAL A 10 -20.66 3.07 -14.02
CA VAL A 10 -21.09 4.37 -14.56
C VAL A 10 -22.47 4.23 -15.21
N LEU A 11 -22.63 3.27 -16.11
CA LEU A 11 -23.89 3.05 -16.82
C LEU A 11 -25.05 2.74 -15.86
N ASN A 12 -24.79 1.97 -14.81
CA ASN A 12 -25.84 1.52 -13.89
C ASN A 12 -26.21 2.54 -12.80
N HIS A 13 -25.35 3.55 -12.54
CA HIS A 13 -25.57 4.54 -11.48
C HIS A 13 -25.62 5.99 -12.01
N TRP A 14 -25.62 6.20 -13.33
CA TRP A 14 -25.58 7.53 -13.94
C TRP A 14 -26.69 8.45 -13.45
N ASP A 15 -27.91 7.93 -13.35
CA ASP A 15 -29.11 8.69 -12.96
C ASP A 15 -29.17 8.99 -11.45
N HIS A 16 -28.44 8.23 -10.63
CA HIS A 16 -28.36 8.43 -9.17
C HIS A 16 -27.19 9.31 -8.73
N LEU A 17 -26.24 9.59 -9.62
CA LEU A 17 -25.17 10.55 -9.41
C LEU A 17 -25.74 11.98 -9.61
N GLN A 18 -26.59 12.44 -8.69
CA GLN A 18 -27.21 13.78 -8.78
C GLN A 18 -26.24 14.93 -8.48
N ALA A 19 -25.12 14.67 -7.80
CA ALA A 19 -24.08 15.66 -7.60
C ALA A 19 -23.19 15.79 -8.86
N GLU A 20 -23.16 16.96 -9.49
CA GLU A 20 -22.30 17.27 -10.66
C GLU A 20 -20.83 16.90 -10.40
N GLU A 21 -20.36 17.11 -9.16
CA GLU A 21 -19.01 16.76 -8.74
C GLU A 21 -18.70 15.26 -8.90
N ALA A 22 -19.64 14.38 -8.53
CA ALA A 22 -19.44 12.94 -8.60
C ALA A 22 -19.31 12.45 -10.05
N ARG A 23 -20.01 13.10 -10.99
CA ARG A 23 -19.92 12.82 -12.43
C ARG A 23 -18.54 13.20 -12.98
N LEU A 24 -18.04 14.40 -12.64
CA LEU A 24 -16.72 14.87 -13.06
C LEU A 24 -15.60 13.93 -12.60
N TYR A 25 -15.63 13.48 -11.34
CA TYR A 25 -14.61 12.54 -10.83
C TYR A 25 -14.68 11.18 -11.51
N THR A 26 -15.89 10.67 -11.75
CA THR A 26 -16.09 9.40 -12.44
C THR A 26 -15.56 9.47 -13.87
N LEU A 27 -15.85 10.56 -14.59
CA LEU A 27 -15.31 10.81 -15.93
C LEU A 27 -13.80 10.96 -15.93
N LEU A 28 -13.21 11.62 -14.92
CA LEU A 28 -11.76 11.76 -14.77
C LEU A 28 -11.07 10.41 -14.55
N VAL A 29 -11.63 9.55 -13.70
CA VAL A 29 -11.12 8.18 -13.48
C VAL A 29 -11.24 7.35 -14.77
N LEU A 30 -12.36 7.46 -15.47
CA LEU A 30 -12.57 6.76 -16.75
C LEU A 30 -11.58 7.24 -17.81
N ALA A 31 -11.36 8.56 -17.89
CA ALA A 31 -10.39 9.17 -18.80
C ALA A 31 -8.96 8.72 -18.46
N ALA A 32 -8.57 8.69 -17.19
CA ALA A 32 -7.27 8.19 -16.75
C ALA A 32 -7.10 6.69 -17.08
N ALA A 33 -8.15 5.88 -16.90
CA ALA A 33 -8.13 4.46 -17.26
C ALA A 33 -8.01 4.27 -18.78
N ALA A 34 -8.77 5.04 -19.57
CA ALA A 34 -8.75 5.00 -21.03
C ALA A 34 -7.41 5.49 -21.58
N LEU A 35 -6.83 6.56 -21.05
CA LEU A 35 -5.49 7.05 -21.38
C LEU A 35 -4.43 6.00 -21.06
N GLY A 36 -4.52 5.35 -19.91
CA GLY A 36 -3.65 4.24 -19.55
C GLY A 36 -3.74 3.09 -20.54
N PHE A 37 -4.95 2.65 -20.87
CA PHE A 37 -5.16 1.60 -21.87
C PHE A 37 -4.67 1.99 -23.26
N ALA A 38 -5.00 3.20 -23.73
CA ALA A 38 -4.52 3.74 -25.00
C ALA A 38 -2.99 3.83 -25.01
N SER A 39 -2.36 4.22 -23.90
CA SER A 39 -0.89 4.25 -23.81
C SER A 39 -0.27 2.86 -23.94
N THR A 40 -0.96 1.80 -23.50
CA THR A 40 -0.47 0.42 -23.65
C THR A 40 -0.69 -0.16 -25.03
N VAL A 41 -1.78 0.21 -25.71
CA VAL A 41 -2.19 -0.39 -27.00
C VAL A 41 -1.72 0.44 -28.20
N ALA A 42 -1.82 1.77 -28.12
CA ALA A 42 -1.59 2.67 -29.24
C ALA A 42 -0.15 3.19 -29.34
N LEU A 43 0.62 3.19 -28.25
CA LEU A 43 2.01 3.64 -28.32
C LEU A 43 2.91 2.55 -28.92
N PRO A 44 3.90 2.92 -29.76
CA PRO A 44 4.88 1.98 -30.25
C PRO A 44 5.53 1.21 -29.09
N PRO A 45 5.72 -0.11 -29.19
CA PRO A 45 6.19 -0.93 -28.06
C PRO A 45 7.53 -0.44 -27.51
N ARG A 46 8.41 0.09 -28.39
CA ARG A 46 9.69 0.70 -28.00
C ARG A 46 9.51 1.93 -27.11
N PHE A 47 8.54 2.78 -27.40
CA PHE A 47 8.28 3.98 -26.62
C PHE A 47 7.69 3.60 -25.25
N TYR A 48 6.72 2.69 -25.24
CA TYR A 48 6.09 2.20 -24.01
C TYR A 48 7.14 1.56 -23.09
N LEU A 49 7.95 0.61 -23.59
CA LEU A 49 8.98 -0.05 -22.77
C LEU A 49 10.00 0.93 -22.19
N ARG A 50 10.36 1.98 -22.94
CA ARG A 50 11.30 3.02 -22.48
C ARG A 50 10.73 3.89 -21.36
N HIS A 51 9.44 4.19 -21.39
CA HIS A 51 8.77 5.10 -20.43
C HIS A 51 7.87 4.38 -19.42
N ARG A 52 7.77 3.05 -19.47
CA ARG A 52 6.91 2.23 -18.61
C ARG A 52 7.11 2.50 -17.13
N SER A 53 8.35 2.72 -16.71
CA SER A 53 8.71 2.99 -15.31
C SER A 53 8.10 4.28 -14.77
N PHE A 54 7.69 5.21 -15.63
CA PHE A 54 7.00 6.44 -15.25
C PHE A 54 5.49 6.36 -15.53
N LEU A 55 5.12 5.84 -16.71
CA LEU A 55 3.73 5.75 -17.14
C LEU A 55 2.88 4.90 -16.19
N VAL A 56 3.39 3.74 -15.75
CA VAL A 56 2.64 2.84 -14.88
C VAL A 56 2.40 3.46 -13.49
N PRO A 57 3.41 3.98 -12.77
CA PRO A 57 3.20 4.74 -11.53
C PRO A 57 2.20 5.88 -11.67
N ALA A 58 2.38 6.73 -12.69
CA ALA A 58 1.52 7.88 -12.91
C ALA A 58 0.07 7.44 -13.12
N GLN A 59 -0.16 6.41 -13.94
CA GLN A 59 -1.49 5.85 -14.15
C GLN A 59 -2.10 5.31 -12.84
N ARG A 60 -1.33 4.58 -12.02
CA ARG A 60 -1.84 4.05 -10.74
C ARG A 60 -2.27 5.17 -9.79
N VAL A 61 -1.46 6.22 -9.67
CA VAL A 61 -1.76 7.38 -8.83
C VAL A 61 -2.97 8.14 -9.37
N LEU A 62 -3.05 8.37 -10.68
CA LEU A 62 -4.19 9.04 -11.32
C LEU A 62 -5.51 8.29 -11.09
N LEU A 63 -5.49 6.96 -11.13
CA LEU A 63 -6.68 6.14 -10.83
C LEU A 63 -7.15 6.28 -9.38
N VAL A 64 -6.26 6.68 -8.48
CA VAL A 64 -6.54 6.80 -7.03
C VAL A 64 -6.68 8.26 -6.59
N LEU A 65 -6.54 9.21 -7.50
CA LEU A 65 -6.66 10.64 -7.21
C LEU A 65 -8.10 11.10 -6.92
N SER A 66 -9.10 10.27 -7.25
CA SER A 66 -10.50 10.60 -7.04
C SER A 66 -10.80 10.80 -5.55
N PRO A 67 -11.35 11.95 -5.12
CA PRO A 67 -11.65 12.20 -3.71
C PRO A 67 -12.70 11.24 -3.15
N SER A 68 -13.56 10.67 -4.01
CA SER A 68 -14.53 9.62 -3.63
C SER A 68 -13.87 8.37 -3.04
N ILE A 69 -12.57 8.18 -3.25
CA ILE A 69 -11.82 7.04 -2.70
C ILE A 69 -11.66 7.15 -1.20
N ARG A 70 -11.57 8.36 -0.66
CA ARG A 70 -11.48 8.62 0.78
C ARG A 70 -12.83 8.60 1.48
N GLN A 71 -13.91 8.84 0.75
CA GLN A 71 -15.24 8.91 1.33
C GLN A 71 -15.72 7.52 1.77
N THR A 72 -16.29 7.46 2.98
CA THR A 72 -17.07 6.31 3.46
C THR A 72 -18.50 6.38 2.93
N GLY A 73 -19.24 5.27 2.94
CA GLY A 73 -20.59 5.22 2.38
C GLY A 73 -20.73 5.32 0.86
N VAL A 74 -19.64 5.26 0.07
CA VAL A 74 -19.70 5.31 -1.40
C VAL A 74 -18.89 4.20 -2.09
N GLY A 75 -19.43 3.66 -3.19
CA GLY A 75 -18.78 2.62 -3.98
C GLY A 75 -18.44 1.38 -3.14
N THR A 76 -17.21 0.87 -3.23
CA THR A 76 -16.82 -0.34 -2.46
C THR A 76 -16.75 -0.15 -0.95
N SER A 77 -16.76 1.08 -0.42
CA SER A 77 -16.80 1.28 1.04
C SER A 77 -18.19 0.99 1.63
N LEU A 78 -19.25 0.97 0.81
CA LEU A 78 -20.60 0.52 1.21
C LEU A 78 -20.62 -0.91 1.76
N ILE A 79 -19.60 -1.71 1.44
CA ILE A 79 -19.44 -3.05 2.01
C ILE A 79 -19.28 -2.97 3.54
N LEU A 80 -18.66 -1.92 4.06
CA LEU A 80 -18.48 -1.69 5.51
C LEU A 80 -19.74 -1.16 6.21
N GLU A 81 -20.78 -0.79 5.46
CA GLU A 81 -22.09 -0.43 6.02
C GLU A 81 -22.93 -1.67 6.34
N ARG A 82 -22.52 -2.85 5.83
CA ARG A 82 -23.20 -4.12 6.12
C ARG A 82 -22.66 -4.75 7.39
N GLU A 83 -23.55 -5.26 8.22
CA GLU A 83 -23.17 -5.98 9.43
C GLU A 83 -22.33 -7.24 9.11
N PRO A 84 -21.34 -7.58 9.96
CA PRO A 84 -20.51 -8.76 9.76
C PRO A 84 -21.33 -10.04 9.94
N ARG A 85 -21.09 -11.03 9.09
CA ARG A 85 -21.74 -12.34 9.21
C ARG A 85 -21.07 -13.23 10.27
N GLU A 86 -21.89 -14.00 10.97
CA GLU A 86 -21.46 -15.04 11.90
C GLU A 86 -20.84 -16.25 11.17
N GLY A 87 -20.24 -17.16 11.97
CA GLY A 87 -19.62 -18.38 11.48
C GLY A 87 -18.24 -18.20 10.83
N MET A 88 -17.62 -19.34 10.47
CA MET A 88 -16.26 -19.39 9.91
C MET A 88 -16.17 -18.75 8.52
N GLY A 89 -17.19 -18.95 7.67
CA GLY A 89 -17.26 -18.32 6.35
C GLY A 89 -17.33 -16.79 6.44
N GLY A 90 -18.06 -16.26 7.42
CA GLY A 90 -18.09 -14.82 7.71
C GLY A 90 -16.74 -14.30 8.20
N ALA A 91 -16.06 -15.06 9.08
CA ALA A 91 -14.73 -14.70 9.59
C ALA A 91 -13.66 -14.61 8.49
N LEU A 92 -13.69 -15.49 7.48
CA LEU A 92 -12.76 -15.46 6.35
C LEU A 92 -13.09 -14.38 5.32
N ARG A 93 -14.38 -14.10 5.08
CA ARG A 93 -14.81 -13.06 4.13
C ARG A 93 -14.62 -11.64 4.67
N GLN A 94 -14.65 -11.47 5.98
CA GLN A 94 -14.47 -10.18 6.63
C GLN A 94 -13.14 -9.47 6.30
N PRO A 95 -11.95 -10.08 6.45
CA PRO A 95 -10.69 -9.41 6.11
C PRO A 95 -10.64 -9.04 4.64
N LEU A 96 -11.17 -9.89 3.75
CA LEU A 96 -11.26 -9.58 2.32
C LEU A 96 -12.17 -8.37 2.06
N ALA A 97 -13.33 -8.32 2.73
CA ALA A 97 -14.25 -7.19 2.65
C ALA A 97 -13.58 -5.89 3.14
N ILE A 98 -12.83 -5.95 4.25
CA ILE A 98 -12.06 -4.81 4.77
C ILE A 98 -11.01 -4.37 3.76
N VAL A 99 -10.22 -5.27 3.18
CA VAL A 99 -9.18 -4.95 2.18
C VAL A 99 -9.79 -4.35 0.90
N ILE A 100 -10.97 -4.81 0.47
CA ILE A 100 -11.67 -4.26 -0.70
C ILE A 100 -12.27 -2.88 -0.38
N ALA A 101 -12.86 -2.72 0.80
CA ALA A 101 -13.52 -1.48 1.20
C ALA A 101 -12.54 -0.34 1.49
N THR A 102 -11.41 -0.67 2.13
CA THR A 102 -10.26 0.23 2.35
C THR A 102 -9.42 0.45 1.09
N LYS A 103 -9.89 -0.07 -0.06
CA LYS A 103 -9.28 0.10 -1.38
C LYS A 103 -7.87 -0.48 -1.52
N LEU A 104 -7.37 -1.23 -0.53
CA LEU A 104 -6.05 -1.88 -0.55
C LEU A 104 -5.96 -3.02 -1.58
N ALA A 105 -7.09 -3.62 -1.97
CA ALA A 105 -7.11 -4.66 -3.01
C ALA A 105 -6.54 -4.17 -4.35
N MET A 106 -6.80 -2.92 -4.72
CA MET A 106 -6.35 -2.33 -5.98
C MET A 106 -4.81 -2.17 -6.05
N PRO A 107 -4.13 -1.49 -5.12
CA PRO A 107 -2.66 -1.39 -5.13
C PRO A 107 -1.98 -2.76 -5.07
N ILE A 108 -2.52 -3.72 -4.31
CA ILE A 108 -1.97 -5.07 -4.20
C ILE A 108 -2.05 -5.79 -5.55
N THR A 109 -3.24 -5.83 -6.16
CA THR A 109 -3.43 -6.51 -7.46
C THR A 109 -2.65 -5.84 -8.58
N GLN A 110 -2.60 -4.51 -8.61
CA GLN A 110 -1.80 -3.76 -9.58
C GLN A 110 -0.32 -4.12 -9.48
N GLN A 111 0.22 -4.24 -8.27
CA GLN A 111 1.62 -4.62 -8.07
C GLN A 111 1.91 -6.03 -8.57
N LEU A 112 1.01 -6.98 -8.31
CA LEU A 112 1.17 -8.36 -8.79
C LEU A 112 1.18 -8.43 -10.33
N MET A 113 0.41 -7.57 -11.00
CA MET A 113 0.33 -7.53 -12.47
C MET A 113 1.54 -6.84 -13.11
N VAL A 114 2.09 -5.82 -12.45
CA VAL A 114 3.25 -5.08 -12.95
C VAL A 114 4.22 -4.84 -11.82
N LEU A 115 5.29 -5.63 -11.82
CA LEU A 115 6.41 -5.41 -10.90
C LEU A 115 7.20 -4.17 -11.33
N LEU A 116 7.41 -3.30 -10.36
CA LEU A 116 8.32 -2.15 -10.47
C LEU A 116 9.59 -2.41 -9.67
N PRO A 117 10.66 -1.62 -9.87
CA PRO A 117 11.80 -1.60 -8.95
C PRO A 117 11.35 -1.29 -7.50
N PRO A 118 12.08 -1.77 -6.49
CA PRO A 118 11.69 -1.63 -5.07
C PRO A 118 11.43 -0.19 -4.62
N VAL A 119 12.32 0.75 -4.96
CA VAL A 119 12.19 2.17 -4.57
C VAL A 119 10.99 2.81 -5.24
N ALA A 120 10.78 2.53 -6.54
CA ALA A 120 9.61 3.00 -7.26
C ALA A 120 8.32 2.41 -6.67
N THR A 121 8.34 1.13 -6.29
CA THR A 121 7.22 0.47 -5.60
C THR A 121 6.94 1.16 -4.27
N ALA A 122 7.96 1.42 -3.45
CA ALA A 122 7.80 2.06 -2.15
C ALA A 122 7.19 3.46 -2.29
N ALA A 123 7.70 4.26 -3.22
CA ALA A 123 7.16 5.60 -3.49
C ALA A 123 5.69 5.54 -3.94
N VAL A 124 5.36 4.69 -4.90
CA VAL A 124 3.98 4.56 -5.39
C VAL A 124 3.05 4.07 -4.29
N GLN A 125 3.41 3.01 -3.57
CA GLN A 125 2.55 2.45 -2.54
C GLN A 125 2.37 3.40 -1.35
N ALA A 126 3.41 4.15 -0.96
CA ALA A 126 3.28 5.20 0.04
C ALA A 126 2.28 6.28 -0.41
N VAL A 127 2.38 6.76 -1.65
CA VAL A 127 1.43 7.73 -2.20
C VAL A 127 0.02 7.15 -2.23
N LEU A 128 -0.16 5.90 -2.68
CA LEU A 128 -1.48 5.27 -2.73
C LEU A 128 -2.08 5.11 -1.33
N VAL A 129 -1.31 4.67 -0.35
CA VAL A 129 -1.74 4.57 1.06
C VAL A 129 -2.17 5.93 1.59
N VAL A 130 -1.39 6.99 1.37
CA VAL A 130 -1.74 8.36 1.78
C VAL A 130 -3.02 8.83 1.08
N LEU A 131 -3.18 8.55 -0.21
CA LEU A 131 -4.38 8.92 -0.97
C LEU A 131 -5.62 8.16 -0.49
N THR A 132 -5.48 6.94 0.01
CA THR A 132 -6.60 6.12 0.53
C THR A 132 -6.75 6.19 2.05
N TRP A 133 -5.95 7.00 2.74
CA TRP A 133 -5.91 7.04 4.20
C TRP A 133 -7.14 7.75 4.78
N ASN A 134 -8.08 6.98 5.33
CA ASN A 134 -9.20 7.49 6.12
C ASN A 134 -9.59 6.55 7.28
N PRO A 135 -8.68 6.25 8.21
CA PRO A 135 -8.95 5.30 9.29
C PRO A 135 -10.12 5.77 10.18
N ALA A 136 -10.25 7.07 10.46
CA ALA A 136 -11.33 7.61 11.27
C ALA A 136 -12.71 7.32 10.63
N GLY A 137 -12.87 7.59 9.33
CA GLY A 137 -14.10 7.28 8.62
C GLY A 137 -14.40 5.79 8.59
N TYR A 138 -13.40 4.94 8.34
CA TYR A 138 -13.59 3.49 8.29
C TYR A 138 -13.91 2.88 9.66
N CYS A 139 -13.31 3.37 10.76
CA CYS A 139 -13.60 2.88 12.10
C CYS A 139 -15.00 3.25 12.59
N ASN A 140 -15.61 4.29 12.01
CA ASN A 140 -16.96 4.71 12.35
C ASN A 140 -18.07 3.92 11.62
N THR A 141 -17.72 3.01 10.71
CA THR A 141 -18.73 2.24 9.97
C THR A 141 -19.40 1.17 10.84
N PRO A 142 -20.66 0.79 10.55
CA PRO A 142 -21.39 -0.26 11.26
C PRO A 142 -20.60 -1.57 11.35
N MET A 143 -19.96 -2.00 10.28
CA MET A 143 -19.18 -3.24 10.27
C MET A 143 -18.02 -3.22 11.25
N MET A 144 -17.29 -2.10 11.38
CA MET A 144 -16.10 -2.01 12.22
C MET A 144 -16.43 -1.87 13.69
N ARG A 145 -17.52 -1.16 14.02
CA ARG A 145 -18.03 -1.01 15.39
C ARG A 145 -18.77 -2.24 15.91
N HIS A 146 -19.19 -3.14 15.02
CA HIS A 146 -19.94 -4.32 15.43
C HIS A 146 -19.11 -5.23 16.37
N PRO A 147 -19.67 -5.72 17.50
CA PRO A 147 -18.92 -6.45 18.53
C PRO A 147 -18.23 -7.71 18.01
N LEU A 148 -18.83 -8.40 17.03
CA LEU A 148 -18.19 -9.54 16.36
C LEU A 148 -16.88 -9.17 15.65
N THR A 149 -16.85 -8.01 14.99
CA THR A 149 -15.64 -7.50 14.30
C THR A 149 -14.58 -7.13 15.31
N VAL A 150 -14.95 -6.38 16.35
CA VAL A 150 -14.05 -6.00 17.44
C VAL A 150 -13.45 -7.24 18.09
N GLY A 151 -14.26 -8.26 18.40
CA GLY A 151 -13.77 -9.52 18.97
C GLY A 151 -12.85 -10.31 18.04
N ARG A 152 -13.02 -10.23 16.72
CA ARG A 152 -12.09 -10.81 15.73
C ARG A 152 -10.80 -10.01 15.63
N LEU A 153 -10.89 -8.68 15.61
CA LEU A 153 -9.73 -7.77 15.62
C LEU A 153 -8.89 -7.94 16.88
N ARG A 154 -9.50 -8.06 18.07
CA ARG A 154 -8.78 -8.35 19.32
C ARG A 154 -7.97 -9.64 19.24
N ARG A 155 -8.57 -10.70 18.69
CA ARG A 155 -7.87 -11.98 18.49
C ARG A 155 -6.72 -11.87 17.48
N LEU A 156 -6.94 -11.15 16.38
CA LEU A 156 -5.90 -10.90 15.40
C LEU A 156 -4.75 -10.08 15.99
N ALA A 157 -5.05 -9.01 16.73
CA ALA A 157 -4.08 -8.19 17.43
C ALA A 157 -3.27 -9.01 18.44
N ALA A 158 -3.94 -9.84 19.25
CA ALA A 158 -3.25 -10.76 20.15
C ALA A 158 -2.33 -11.72 19.41
N ALA A 159 -2.77 -12.30 18.28
CA ALA A 159 -1.93 -13.17 17.46
C ALA A 159 -0.72 -12.44 16.87
N LEU A 160 -0.87 -11.18 16.47
CA LEU A 160 0.22 -10.34 15.97
C LEU A 160 1.19 -9.95 17.10
N ASP A 161 0.67 -9.64 18.29
CA ASP A 161 1.50 -9.42 19.49
C ASP A 161 2.33 -10.67 19.80
N TRP A 162 1.72 -11.86 19.84
CA TRP A 162 2.44 -13.13 20.00
C TRP A 162 3.47 -13.37 18.90
N ALA A 163 3.11 -13.12 17.64
CA ALA A 163 4.01 -13.28 16.51
C ALA A 163 5.18 -12.28 16.55
N SER A 164 5.03 -11.12 17.20
CA SER A 164 6.09 -10.11 17.33
C SER A 164 7.05 -10.36 18.50
N LEU A 165 6.71 -11.24 19.45
CA LEU A 165 7.51 -11.46 20.66
C LEU A 165 8.98 -11.81 20.41
N PRO A 166 9.35 -12.70 19.45
CA PRO A 166 10.75 -12.99 19.20
C PRO A 166 11.55 -11.75 18.76
N MET A 167 10.92 -10.85 18.00
CA MET A 167 11.55 -9.59 17.58
C MET A 167 11.74 -8.66 18.79
N LEU A 168 10.71 -8.52 19.63
CA LEU A 168 10.75 -7.70 20.83
C LEU A 168 11.77 -8.23 21.85
N ALA A 169 11.89 -9.56 21.99
CA ALA A 169 12.90 -10.20 22.83
C ALA A 169 14.33 -9.93 22.32
N ALA A 170 14.54 -9.92 21.01
CA ALA A 170 15.84 -9.56 20.44
C ALA A 170 16.16 -8.06 20.64
N GLN A 171 15.14 -7.20 20.54
CA GLN A 171 15.30 -5.75 20.74
C GLN A 171 15.53 -5.37 22.19
N SER A 172 14.88 -6.03 23.16
CA SER A 172 15.05 -5.72 24.58
C SER A 172 16.48 -5.97 25.07
N VAL A 173 17.13 -7.01 24.53
CA VAL A 173 18.56 -7.28 24.79
C VAL A 173 19.45 -6.17 24.26
N ALA A 174 19.11 -5.59 23.10
CA ALA A 174 19.88 -4.53 22.46
C ALA A 174 19.61 -3.12 23.04
N ALA A 175 18.37 -2.84 23.44
CA ALA A 175 17.91 -1.51 23.86
C ALA A 175 18.21 -1.19 25.34
N GLY A 176 18.50 -2.21 26.17
CA GLY A 176 18.81 -2.04 27.58
C GLY A 176 17.58 -1.82 28.48
N PRO A 177 17.80 -1.58 29.79
CA PRO A 177 16.72 -1.43 30.76
C PRO A 177 15.91 -0.15 30.48
N GLY A 178 14.59 -0.30 30.28
CA GLY A 178 13.66 0.82 30.03
C GLY A 178 12.79 0.68 28.77
N PHE A 179 13.00 -0.36 27.96
CA PHE A 179 12.13 -0.65 26.82
C PHE A 179 10.76 -1.15 27.28
N VAL A 180 9.73 -0.32 27.15
CA VAL A 180 8.34 -0.66 27.49
C VAL A 180 7.60 -1.10 26.24
N VAL A 181 7.12 -2.34 26.23
CA VAL A 181 6.22 -2.86 25.20
C VAL A 181 4.81 -2.40 25.53
N VAL A 182 4.21 -1.60 24.65
CA VAL A 182 2.81 -1.19 24.81
C VAL A 182 1.91 -2.29 24.24
N GLY A 183 1.20 -2.99 25.13
CA GLY A 183 0.21 -4.00 24.74
C GLY A 183 -1.10 -3.35 24.29
N MET A 184 -1.75 -3.89 23.24
CA MET A 184 -3.05 -3.38 22.77
C MET A 184 -4.25 -3.82 23.61
N ARG A 185 -4.06 -4.68 24.61
CA ARG A 185 -5.17 -5.25 25.38
C ARG A 185 -5.96 -4.20 26.17
N GLU A 186 -5.31 -3.10 26.52
CA GLU A 186 -5.92 -1.98 27.28
C GLU A 186 -6.36 -0.83 26.37
N ALA A 187 -6.01 -0.88 25.08
CA ALA A 187 -6.38 0.16 24.14
C ALA A 187 -7.89 0.09 23.85
N GLY A 188 -8.55 1.26 23.82
CA GLY A 188 -9.96 1.38 23.46
C GLY A 188 -10.28 0.78 22.09
N GLU A 189 -11.55 0.51 21.82
CA GLU A 189 -11.99 -0.13 20.57
C GLU A 189 -11.59 0.67 19.32
N ASP A 190 -11.62 1.99 19.42
CA ASP A 190 -11.20 2.90 18.35
C ASP A 190 -9.70 2.79 18.06
N ALA A 191 -8.86 2.72 19.10
CA ALA A 191 -7.42 2.57 18.95
C ALA A 191 -7.05 1.20 18.34
N LEU A 192 -7.76 0.14 18.73
CA LEU A 192 -7.61 -1.18 18.13
C LEU A 192 -7.97 -1.17 16.63
N CYS A 193 -9.08 -0.53 16.27
CA CYS A 193 -9.48 -0.38 14.87
C CYS A 193 -8.42 0.42 14.09
N TYR A 194 -7.99 1.55 14.64
CA TYR A 194 -7.01 2.42 14.00
C TYR A 194 -5.68 1.71 13.75
N ALA A 195 -5.17 0.96 14.73
CA ALA A 195 -3.96 0.17 14.56
C ALA A 195 -4.13 -0.96 13.55
N GLY A 196 -5.27 -1.66 13.57
CA GLY A 196 -5.57 -2.71 12.59
C GLY A 196 -5.57 -2.18 11.15
N LEU A 197 -6.21 -1.03 10.92
CA LEU A 197 -6.21 -0.37 9.60
C LEU A 197 -4.82 0.16 9.23
N THR A 198 -4.10 0.76 10.18
CA THR A 198 -2.74 1.25 9.97
C THR A 198 -1.80 0.10 9.58
N PHE A 199 -1.87 -1.02 10.29
CA PHE A 199 -1.12 -2.23 9.98
C PHE A 199 -1.50 -2.78 8.60
N ALA A 200 -2.79 -2.84 8.26
CA ALA A 200 -3.22 -3.30 6.95
C ALA A 200 -2.67 -2.40 5.83
N SER A 201 -2.76 -1.08 5.97
CA SER A 201 -2.27 -0.15 4.96
C SER A 201 -0.74 -0.09 4.87
N ALA A 202 -0.04 0.02 5.99
CA ALA A 202 1.42 0.10 6.02
C ALA A 202 2.07 -1.26 5.73
N GLY A 203 1.61 -2.32 6.38
CA GLY A 203 2.12 -3.68 6.22
C GLY A 203 1.72 -4.30 4.88
N LEU A 204 0.41 -4.45 4.63
CA LEU A 204 -0.09 -5.12 3.42
C LEU A 204 -0.09 -4.21 2.19
N GLY A 205 -0.40 -2.92 2.38
CA GLY A 205 -0.48 -1.95 1.29
C GLY A 205 0.88 -1.40 0.83
N CYS A 206 1.89 -1.38 1.70
CA CYS A 206 3.20 -0.79 1.38
C CYS A 206 4.36 -1.78 1.54
N ALA A 207 4.63 -2.27 2.76
CA ALA A 207 5.81 -3.08 3.05
C ALA A 207 5.84 -4.39 2.25
N LEU A 208 4.72 -5.12 2.21
CA LEU A 208 4.61 -6.39 1.50
C LEU A 208 4.86 -6.23 -0.02
N PRO A 209 4.21 -5.31 -0.75
CA PRO A 209 4.52 -5.00 -2.14
C PRO A 209 6.00 -4.68 -2.42
N VAL A 210 6.64 -3.93 -1.52
CA VAL A 210 8.06 -3.54 -1.65
C VAL A 210 8.97 -4.76 -1.48
N LEU A 211 8.70 -5.61 -0.49
CA LEU A 211 9.44 -6.85 -0.30
C LEU A 211 9.26 -7.80 -1.48
N LEU A 212 8.03 -7.97 -1.97
CA LEU A 212 7.75 -8.78 -3.16
C LEU A 212 8.49 -8.23 -4.39
N SER A 213 8.49 -6.92 -4.58
CA SER A 213 9.27 -6.26 -5.63
C SER A 213 10.76 -6.59 -5.47
N ALA A 214 11.34 -6.43 -4.28
CA ALA A 214 12.74 -6.73 -4.04
C ALA A 214 13.11 -8.21 -4.27
N PHE A 215 12.24 -9.13 -3.91
CA PHE A 215 12.47 -10.58 -4.10
C PHE A 215 12.38 -11.04 -5.56
N CYS A 216 11.58 -10.34 -6.36
CA CYS A 216 11.35 -10.66 -7.76
C CYS A 216 12.16 -9.77 -8.73
N TYR A 217 12.73 -8.67 -8.25
CA TYR A 217 13.52 -7.75 -9.07
C TYR A 217 14.83 -8.41 -9.50
N GLN A 218 15.04 -8.48 -10.81
CA GLN A 218 16.29 -8.92 -11.41
C GLN A 218 16.89 -7.74 -12.16
N PRO A 219 18.01 -7.17 -11.69
CA PRO A 219 18.66 -6.09 -12.42
C PRO A 219 19.14 -6.60 -13.78
N CYS A 220 18.82 -5.87 -14.85
CA CYS A 220 19.34 -6.18 -16.18
C CYS A 220 20.83 -5.82 -16.23
N PRO A 221 21.74 -6.75 -16.58
CA PRO A 221 23.19 -6.53 -16.54
C PRO A 221 23.64 -5.35 -17.42
N ASP A 222 22.99 -5.15 -18.56
CA ASP A 222 23.30 -4.07 -19.52
C ASP A 222 23.23 -2.65 -18.90
N GLN A 223 22.47 -2.48 -17.82
CA GLN A 223 22.33 -1.16 -17.16
C GLN A 223 23.52 -0.79 -16.28
N LEU A 224 24.37 -1.74 -15.89
CA LEU A 224 25.59 -1.49 -15.11
C LEU A 224 26.73 -0.96 -15.99
N GLU A 225 26.82 -1.41 -17.25
CA GLU A 225 27.84 -0.92 -18.19
C GLU A 225 27.62 0.54 -18.59
N GLU A 226 26.36 0.96 -18.76
CA GLU A 226 26.03 2.37 -19.05
C GLU A 226 26.45 3.33 -17.92
N ALA A 227 26.57 2.86 -16.67
CA ALA A 227 26.99 3.69 -15.54
C ALA A 227 28.48 4.07 -15.62
N GLY A 228 29.31 3.23 -16.23
CA GLY A 228 30.74 3.47 -16.45
C GLY A 228 31.06 4.52 -17.52
N GLY A 229 30.11 4.79 -18.42
CA GLY A 229 30.22 5.76 -19.52
C GLY A 229 30.16 7.24 -19.09
N SER A 230 31.01 7.64 -18.14
CA SER A 230 31.04 8.98 -17.55
C SER A 230 31.46 10.10 -18.52
N ALA A 231 32.01 9.76 -19.68
CA ALA A 231 32.55 10.73 -20.65
C ALA A 231 31.47 11.60 -21.34
N ARG A 232 30.21 11.14 -21.46
CA ARG A 232 29.14 11.90 -22.16
C ARG A 232 28.38 12.90 -21.28
N LEU A 233 28.59 12.92 -19.97
CA LEU A 233 27.87 13.80 -19.04
C LEU A 233 28.32 15.28 -19.07
N ARG A 234 29.41 15.59 -19.78
CA ARG A 234 30.06 16.92 -19.70
C ARG A 234 29.32 18.05 -20.43
N ARG A 235 28.29 17.77 -21.26
CA ARG A 235 27.57 18.78 -22.06
C ARG A 235 26.15 19.14 -21.57
N GLY A 236 25.67 18.58 -20.47
CA GLY A 236 24.31 18.83 -19.95
C GLY A 236 24.24 19.97 -18.91
N GLY A 237 23.10 20.69 -18.90
CA GLY A 237 22.78 21.71 -17.87
C GLY A 237 22.76 21.15 -16.45
N ALA A 238 22.85 22.02 -15.43
CA ALA A 238 22.90 21.61 -14.02
C ALA A 238 21.71 20.70 -13.61
N LEU A 239 20.50 21.03 -14.08
CA LEU A 239 19.29 20.23 -13.80
C LEU A 239 19.42 18.79 -14.35
N GLN A 240 19.93 18.63 -15.57
CA GLN A 240 20.13 17.32 -16.17
C GLN A 240 21.15 16.50 -15.37
N ARG A 241 22.21 17.14 -14.85
CA ARG A 241 23.18 16.47 -13.98
C ARG A 241 22.53 15.96 -12.70
N TRP A 242 21.73 16.79 -12.02
CA TRP A 242 20.99 16.38 -10.81
C TRP A 242 20.03 15.21 -11.08
N VAL A 243 19.26 15.27 -12.16
CA VAL A 243 18.34 14.18 -12.54
C VAL A 243 19.10 12.89 -12.82
N GLN A 244 20.25 12.96 -13.48
CA GLN A 244 21.08 11.78 -13.74
C GLN A 244 21.70 11.21 -12.46
N LEU A 245 22.17 12.07 -11.55
CA LEU A 245 22.67 11.65 -10.24
C LEU A 245 21.58 10.97 -9.41
N ALA A 246 20.38 11.55 -9.35
CA ALA A 246 19.24 10.96 -8.66
C ALA A 246 18.86 9.59 -9.26
N LYS A 247 18.82 9.47 -10.59
CA LYS A 247 18.56 8.19 -11.27
C LYS A 247 19.62 7.14 -10.93
N ARG A 248 20.90 7.51 -10.88
CA ARG A 248 22.00 6.61 -10.49
C ARG A 248 21.87 6.17 -9.04
N ALA A 249 21.59 7.11 -8.13
CA ALA A 249 21.39 6.81 -6.71
C ALA A 249 20.22 5.84 -6.50
N VAL A 250 19.07 6.10 -7.14
CA VAL A 250 17.90 5.21 -7.05
C VAL A 250 18.22 3.80 -7.57
N ARG A 251 18.88 3.68 -8.73
CA ARG A 251 19.29 2.38 -9.27
C ARG A 251 20.27 1.65 -8.36
N ALA A 252 21.21 2.38 -7.75
CA ALA A 252 22.16 1.79 -6.81
C ALA A 252 21.46 1.26 -5.56
N VAL A 253 20.45 1.99 -5.05
CA VAL A 253 19.61 1.53 -3.94
C VAL A 253 18.80 0.31 -4.34
N ASP A 254 18.10 0.33 -5.48
CA ASP A 254 17.35 -0.82 -6.00
C ASP A 254 18.23 -2.06 -6.14
N TRP A 255 19.44 -1.89 -6.69
CA TRP A 255 20.41 -2.97 -6.83
C TRP A 255 20.90 -3.48 -5.48
N CYS A 256 21.22 -2.59 -4.54
CA CYS A 256 21.64 -2.96 -3.20
C CYS A 256 20.54 -3.75 -2.49
N VAL A 257 19.31 -3.24 -2.50
CA VAL A 257 18.12 -3.89 -1.91
C VAL A 257 17.86 -5.25 -2.56
N ALA A 258 17.92 -5.35 -3.89
CA ALA A 258 17.73 -6.61 -4.59
C ALA A 258 18.88 -7.60 -4.34
N ARG A 259 20.11 -7.12 -4.15
CA ARG A 259 21.26 -7.98 -3.83
C ARG A 259 21.18 -8.50 -2.41
N THR A 260 20.85 -7.64 -1.44
CA THR A 260 20.74 -8.00 -0.02
C THR A 260 19.55 -8.93 0.22
N LEU A 261 18.39 -8.67 -0.41
CA LEU A 261 17.17 -9.44 -0.20
C LEU A 261 16.98 -10.59 -1.20
N GLY A 262 17.53 -10.48 -2.41
CA GLY A 262 17.30 -11.39 -3.53
C GLY A 262 18.35 -12.47 -3.72
N GLY A 263 19.52 -12.39 -3.06
CA GLY A 263 20.62 -13.35 -3.21
C GLY A 263 20.21 -14.81 -2.97
N ARG A 264 20.79 -15.76 -3.73
CA ARG A 264 20.47 -17.21 -3.61
C ARG A 264 20.74 -17.76 -2.21
N ALA A 265 21.76 -17.26 -1.53
CA ALA A 265 22.08 -17.62 -0.15
C ALA A 265 20.95 -17.26 0.85
N PHE A 266 20.05 -16.36 0.48
CA PHE A 266 19.05 -15.78 1.37
C PHE A 266 17.64 -16.36 1.18
N ARG A 267 17.45 -17.43 0.38
CA ARG A 267 16.10 -18.00 0.16
C ARG A 267 15.38 -18.38 1.45
N LEU A 268 16.09 -18.96 2.42
CA LEU A 268 15.54 -19.31 3.74
C LEU A 268 15.32 -18.08 4.64
N GLN A 269 16.00 -16.96 4.38
CA GLN A 269 15.86 -15.74 5.17
C GLN A 269 14.71 -14.83 4.71
N ARG A 270 14.19 -15.01 3.48
CA ARG A 270 13.04 -14.25 2.97
C ARG A 270 11.80 -14.29 3.88
N PRO A 271 11.32 -15.46 4.35
CA PRO A 271 10.19 -15.50 5.27
C PRO A 271 10.51 -14.81 6.60
N LEU A 272 11.75 -14.91 7.09
CA LEU A 272 12.18 -14.24 8.32
C LEU A 272 12.17 -12.71 8.16
N LEU A 273 12.68 -12.19 7.04
CA LEU A 273 12.66 -10.76 6.73
C LEU A 273 11.23 -10.24 6.55
N MET A 274 10.36 -11.02 5.90
CA MET A 274 8.95 -10.66 5.74
C MET A 274 8.22 -10.65 7.08
N TRP A 275 8.45 -11.68 7.91
CA TRP A 275 7.95 -11.72 9.28
C TRP A 275 8.44 -10.52 10.09
N TRP A 276 9.74 -10.24 10.07
CA TRP A 276 10.34 -9.12 10.80
C TRP A 276 9.76 -7.78 10.38
N ALA A 277 9.63 -7.54 9.06
CA ALA A 277 9.03 -6.31 8.55
C ALA A 277 7.57 -6.18 8.97
N LEU A 278 6.78 -7.26 8.90
CA LEU A 278 5.38 -7.25 9.32
C LEU A 278 5.25 -7.02 10.83
N SER A 279 6.04 -7.69 11.67
CA SER A 279 6.09 -7.46 13.11
C SER A 279 6.47 -6.02 13.43
N TYR A 280 7.46 -5.45 12.75
CA TYR A 280 7.84 -4.06 12.92
C TYR A 280 6.71 -3.09 12.54
N THR A 281 6.02 -3.34 11.42
CA THR A 281 4.86 -2.52 11.04
C THR A 281 3.69 -2.64 12.01
N TRP A 282 3.50 -3.80 12.65
CA TRP A 282 2.49 -3.98 13.69
C TRP A 282 2.82 -3.14 14.92
N GLU A 283 4.05 -3.24 15.44
CA GLU A 283 4.50 -2.42 16.57
C GLU A 283 4.36 -0.92 16.29
N TRP A 284 4.76 -0.49 15.09
CA TRP A 284 4.64 0.90 14.68
C TRP A 284 3.17 1.35 14.60
N SER A 285 2.27 0.48 14.12
CA SER A 285 0.83 0.78 14.05
C SER A 285 0.19 1.02 15.42
N LYS A 286 0.68 0.33 16.47
CA LYS A 286 0.23 0.55 17.86
C LYS A 286 0.62 1.94 18.36
N ILE A 287 1.87 2.33 18.09
CA ILE A 287 2.39 3.65 18.48
C ILE A 287 1.57 4.76 17.82
N VAL A 288 1.34 4.65 16.51
CA VAL A 288 0.54 5.63 15.75
C VAL A 288 -0.88 5.73 16.32
N ALA A 289 -1.54 4.59 16.57
CA ALA A 289 -2.89 4.57 17.13
C ALA A 289 -2.98 5.26 18.50
N ASN A 290 -2.01 5.00 19.38
CA ASN A 290 -1.96 5.63 20.70
C ASN A 290 -1.75 7.15 20.61
N MET A 291 -0.84 7.61 19.75
CA MET A 291 -0.63 9.04 19.50
C MET A 291 -1.90 9.71 18.99
N THR A 292 -2.64 9.05 18.09
CA THR A 292 -3.89 9.59 17.57
C THR A 292 -5.00 9.64 18.61
N ALA A 293 -5.09 8.63 19.49
CA ALA A 293 -6.04 8.62 20.59
C ALA A 293 -5.74 9.73 21.61
N GLN A 294 -4.46 9.95 21.93
CA GLN A 294 -4.03 11.04 22.81
C GLN A 294 -4.33 12.42 22.22
N ALA A 295 -4.06 12.60 20.92
CA ALA A 295 -4.38 13.85 20.23
C ALA A 295 -5.88 14.13 20.21
N ALA A 296 -6.72 13.10 20.04
CA ALA A 296 -8.18 13.23 20.08
C ALA A 296 -8.72 13.54 21.49
N ALA A 297 -8.10 13.01 22.54
CA ALA A 297 -8.49 13.30 23.92
C ALA A 297 -8.11 14.71 24.39
N ALA A 298 -7.18 15.36 23.70
CA ALA A 298 -6.72 16.72 24.00
C ALA A 298 -7.49 17.83 23.27
N ALA A 299 -8.31 17.47 22.26
CA ALA A 299 -9.11 18.38 21.46
C ALA A 299 -10.53 18.53 22.02
#